data_AF-A0A2R5FGS2-F1
#
_entry.id   AF-A0A2R5FGS2-F1
#
_cell.length_a   1.000
_cell.length_b   1.000
_cell.length_c   1.000
_cell.angle_alpha   90.00
_cell.angle_beta   90.00
_cell.angle_gamma   90.00
#
_symmetry.space_group_name_H-M   'P 1'
#
loop_
_entity.id
_entity.type
_entity.pdbx_description
1 polymer ?
#
loop_
_entity_poly.entity_id
_entity_poly.type
_entity_poly.pdbx_seq_one_letter_code
_entity_poly.pdbx_strand_id
1 'polypeptide(L)'
;MSQRKRTSRVLENAELRFAGLKAINPNLDLGDAYNLTNLTQLLEQVRTKLEGHNTILSMIDSSKLELEELEQTLGAFSEKMLTGIAFKYGKDSREYEMAGGVRRSESLRKSRATRLKTIAKKASSQSV
;
A
#
# COMPACT_ATOMS: atom_id res chain seq x y z
N MET A 1 4.37 -2.37 2.37
CA MET A 1 5.68 -2.81 1.84
C MET A 1 6.08 -1.85 0.74
N SER A 2 7.23 -1.19 0.89
CA SER A 2 7.74 -0.23 -0.10
C SER A 2 7.98 -0.92 -1.45
N GLN A 3 7.60 -0.26 -2.54
CA GLN A 3 7.82 -0.73 -3.90
C GLN A 3 9.32 -0.76 -4.22
N ARG A 4 9.79 -1.87 -4.80
CA ARG A 4 11.20 -2.00 -5.17
C ARG A 4 11.53 -1.04 -6.31
N LYS A 5 12.56 -0.22 -6.11
CA LYS A 5 13.12 0.65 -7.17
C LYS A 5 13.60 -0.21 -8.34
N ARG A 6 13.41 0.28 -9.56
CA ARG A 6 13.81 -0.39 -10.80
C ARG A 6 15.30 -0.18 -11.04
N THR A 7 16.00 -1.27 -11.33
CA THR A 7 17.37 -1.26 -11.86
C THR A 7 17.37 -1.74 -13.30
N SER A 8 18.35 -1.32 -14.10
CA SER A 8 18.45 -1.68 -15.52
C SER A 8 19.83 -2.24 -15.84
N ARG A 9 19.91 -3.56 -16.02
CA ARG A 9 21.14 -4.23 -16.49
C ARG A 9 21.54 -3.82 -17.90
N VAL A 10 20.56 -3.42 -18.72
CA VAL A 10 20.81 -2.92 -20.08
C VAL A 10 21.59 -1.61 -20.05
N LEU A 11 21.25 -0.72 -19.12
CA LEU A 11 21.95 0.56 -18.94
C LEU A 11 23.40 0.30 -18.52
N GLU A 12 23.62 -0.53 -17.51
CA GLU A 12 24.96 -0.91 -17.03
C GLU A 12 25.83 -1.51 -18.15
N ASN A 13 25.28 -2.46 -18.91
CA ASN A 13 25.99 -3.05 -20.05
C ASN A 13 26.28 -2.02 -21.16
N ALA A 14 25.37 -1.08 -21.41
CA ALA A 14 25.55 -0.05 -22.43
C ALA A 14 26.64 0.95 -22.04
N GLU A 15 26.76 1.30 -20.76
CA GLU A 15 27.82 2.16 -20.22
C GLU A 15 29.20 1.51 -20.37
N LEU A 16 29.32 0.22 -20.04
CA LEU A 16 30.56 -0.54 -20.23
C LEU A 16 30.99 -0.57 -21.71
N ARG A 17 30.03 -0.79 -22.61
CA ARG A 17 30.30 -0.75 -24.06
C ARG A 17 30.69 0.64 -24.53
N PHE A 18 30.01 1.69 -24.05
CA PHE A 18 30.33 3.09 -24.36
C PHE A 18 31.77 3.43 -23.95
N ALA A 19 32.21 3.01 -22.77
CA ALA A 19 33.59 3.21 -22.32
C ALA A 19 34.61 2.52 -23.25
N GLY A 20 34.31 1.28 -23.68
CA GLY A 20 35.14 0.56 -24.65
C GLY A 20 35.20 1.26 -26.02
N LEU A 21 34.06 1.70 -26.56
CA LEU A 21 34.00 2.41 -27.84
C LEU A 21 34.76 3.75 -27.79
N LYS A 22 34.63 4.50 -26.69
CA LYS A 22 35.35 5.75 -26.47
C LYS A 22 36.86 5.55 -26.38
N ALA A 23 37.32 4.42 -25.83
CA ALA A 23 38.74 4.08 -25.76
C ALA A 23 39.33 3.75 -27.14
N ILE A 24 38.54 3.19 -28.06
CA ILE A 24 38.96 2.89 -29.43
C ILE A 24 39.09 4.17 -30.24
N ASN A 25 38.04 5.00 -30.28
CA ASN A 25 38.04 6.28 -30.97
C ASN A 25 37.07 7.25 -30.27
N PRO A 26 37.57 8.37 -29.70
CA PRO A 26 36.72 9.36 -29.02
C PRO A 26 35.66 10.01 -29.91
N ASN A 27 35.89 10.05 -31.23
CA ASN A 27 35.00 10.65 -32.22
C ASN A 27 34.42 9.59 -33.18
N LEU A 28 34.16 8.39 -32.66
CA LEU A 28 33.60 7.30 -33.45
C LEU A 28 32.24 7.68 -34.06
N ASP A 29 32.20 7.69 -35.39
CA ASP A 29 31.00 7.84 -36.20
C ASP A 29 30.98 6.72 -37.24
N LEU A 30 29.94 5.89 -37.19
CA LEU A 30 29.75 4.75 -38.08
C LEU A 30 28.73 5.06 -39.20
N GLY A 31 28.25 6.31 -39.29
CA GLY A 31 27.18 6.69 -40.21
C GLY A 31 25.78 6.32 -39.67
N ASP A 32 24.73 6.74 -40.39
CA ASP A 32 23.32 6.42 -40.09
C ASP A 32 22.91 6.61 -38.61
N ALA A 33 23.36 7.72 -38.00
CA ALA A 33 23.11 8.08 -36.60
C ALA A 33 23.77 7.16 -35.55
N TYR A 34 24.60 6.20 -35.94
CA TYR A 34 25.39 5.37 -35.02
C TYR A 34 26.71 6.06 -34.69
N ASN A 35 26.63 7.07 -33.82
CA ASN A 35 27.79 7.79 -33.29
C ASN A 35 27.77 7.86 -31.77
N LEU A 36 28.92 8.19 -31.17
CA LEU A 36 29.06 8.30 -29.71
C LEU A 36 28.16 9.39 -29.10
N THR A 37 27.88 10.46 -29.83
CA THR A 37 27.01 11.55 -29.36
C THR A 37 25.58 11.06 -29.15
N ASN A 38 25.01 10.36 -30.13
CA ASN A 38 23.66 9.81 -30.06
C ASN A 38 23.55 8.72 -28.99
N LEU A 39 24.59 7.87 -28.86
CA LEU A 39 24.64 6.87 -27.80
C LEU A 39 24.67 7.53 -26.41
N THR A 40 25.43 8.62 -26.25
CA THR A 40 25.48 9.39 -24.99
C THR A 40 24.12 10.00 -24.67
N GLN A 41 23.45 10.60 -25.67
CA GLN A 41 22.10 11.15 -25.49
C GLN A 41 21.10 10.07 -25.07
N LEU A 42 21.15 8.89 -25.69
CA LEU A 42 20.27 7.79 -25.34
C LEU A 42 20.53 7.24 -23.94
N LEU A 43 21.81 7.13 -23.53
CA LEU A 43 22.19 6.76 -22.17
C LEU A 43 21.62 7.74 -21.13
N GLU A 44 21.78 9.04 -21.35
CA GLU A 44 21.24 10.08 -20.47
C GLU A 44 19.71 10.08 -20.43
N GLN A 45 19.04 9.86 -21.56
CA GLN A 45 17.58 9.71 -21.60
C GLN A 45 17.11 8.50 -20.77
N VAL A 46 17.80 7.37 -20.86
CA VAL A 46 17.45 6.18 -20.08
C VAL A 46 17.70 6.40 -18.59
N ARG A 47 18.83 7.03 -18.22
CA ARG A 47 19.15 7.39 -16.83
C ARG A 47 18.08 8.29 -16.22
N THR A 48 17.80 9.42 -16.86
CA THR A 48 16.81 10.40 -16.39
C THR A 48 15.41 9.80 -16.26
N LYS A 49 14.98 8.96 -17.21
CA LYS A 49 13.69 8.27 -17.13
C LYS A 49 13.65 7.22 -16.03
N LEU A 50 14.74 6.50 -15.80
CA LEU A 50 14.82 5.51 -14.73
C LEU A 50 14.78 6.17 -13.35
N GLU A 51 15.51 7.28 -13.19
CA GLU A 51 15.49 8.10 -11.97
C GLU A 51 14.09 8.66 -11.72
N GLY A 52 13.48 9.30 -12.72
CA GLY A 52 12.11 9.83 -12.63
C GLY A 52 11.07 8.76 -12.30
N HIS A 53 11.22 7.55 -12.83
CA HIS A 53 10.36 6.43 -12.45
C HIS A 53 10.54 6.05 -10.97
N ASN A 54 11.79 5.96 -10.50
CA ASN A 54 12.08 5.58 -9.13
C ASN A 54 11.69 6.66 -8.10
N THR A 55 11.73 7.95 -8.46
CA THR A 55 11.22 9.03 -7.62
C THR A 55 9.70 8.95 -7.50
N ILE A 56 8.98 8.71 -8.61
CA ILE A 56 7.52 8.50 -8.58
C ILE A 56 7.15 7.31 -7.69
N LEU A 57 7.85 6.18 -7.79
CA LEU A 57 7.63 5.04 -6.90
C LEU A 57 7.79 5.42 -5.42
N SER A 58 8.81 6.21 -5.11
CA SER A 58 9.08 6.66 -3.73
C SER A 58 7.99 7.62 -3.22
N MET A 59 7.46 8.47 -4.10
CA MET A 59 6.34 9.37 -3.80
C MET A 59 5.02 8.63 -3.60
N ILE A 60 4.78 7.56 -4.36
CA ILE A 60 3.60 6.69 -4.17
C ILE A 60 3.68 6.00 -2.81
N ASP A 61 4.86 5.47 -2.46
CA ASP A 61 5.07 4.84 -1.16
C ASP A 61 4.84 5.83 -0.01
N SER A 62 5.33 7.07 -0.10
CA SER A 62 5.12 8.08 0.94
C SER A 62 3.65 8.48 1.05
N SER A 63 2.99 8.75 -0.08
CA SER A 63 1.55 9.10 -0.11
C SER A 63 0.69 7.99 0.48
N LYS A 64 1.04 6.72 0.23
CA LYS A 64 0.34 5.59 0.83
C LYS A 64 0.50 5.55 2.34
N LEU A 65 1.71 5.79 2.85
CA LEU A 65 1.96 5.80 4.28
C LEU A 65 1.19 6.93 4.97
N GLU A 66 1.18 8.13 4.39
CA GLU A 66 0.39 9.26 4.91
C GLU A 66 -1.11 8.94 4.97
N LEU A 67 -1.64 8.26 3.94
CA LEU A 67 -3.03 7.84 3.93
C LEU A 67 -3.33 6.80 5.02
N GLU A 68 -2.46 5.79 5.18
CA GLU A 68 -2.60 4.77 6.23
C GLU A 68 -2.58 5.40 7.64
N GLU A 69 -1.72 6.38 7.88
CA GLU A 69 -1.66 7.12 9.16
C GLU A 69 -2.91 7.96 9.41
N LEU A 70 -3.43 8.63 8.38
CA LEU A 70 -4.68 9.40 8.47
C LEU A 70 -5.88 8.50 8.71
N GLU A 71 -5.97 7.35 8.02
CA GLU A 71 -7.01 6.36 8.21
C GLU A 71 -6.98 5.78 9.62
N GLN A 72 -5.80 5.48 10.16
CA GLN A 72 -5.64 5.02 11.53
C GLN A 72 -6.11 6.08 12.54
N THR A 73 -5.74 7.34 12.31
CA THR A 73 -6.15 8.47 13.16
C THR A 73 -7.66 8.68 13.11
N LEU A 74 -8.26 8.63 11.92
CA LEU A 74 -9.70 8.74 11.72
C LEU A 74 -10.45 7.58 12.38
N GLY A 75 -9.95 6.35 12.26
CA GLY A 75 -10.50 5.17 12.93
C GLY A 75 -10.53 5.35 14.45
N ALA A 76 -9.39 5.71 15.05
CA ALA A 76 -9.29 5.95 16.49
C ALA A 76 -10.17 7.11 16.97
N PHE A 77 -10.32 8.16 16.16
CA PHE A 77 -11.20 9.28 16.48
C PHE A 77 -12.67 8.88 16.43
N SER A 78 -13.07 8.14 15.41
CA SER A 78 -14.43 7.59 15.25
C SER A 78 -14.81 6.68 16.42
N GLU A 79 -13.89 5.82 16.86
CA GLU A 79 -14.08 4.97 18.04
C GLU A 79 -14.26 5.78 19.34
N LYS A 80 -13.45 6.83 19.52
CA LYS A 80 -13.59 7.76 20.66
C LYS A 80 -14.93 8.48 20.64
N MET A 81 -15.39 8.92 19.48
CA MET A 81 -16.70 9.55 19.31
C MET A 81 -17.84 8.59 19.67
N LEU A 82 -17.80 7.36 19.16
CA LEU A 82 -18.78 6.33 19.49
C LEU A 82 -18.80 6.04 21.00
N THR A 83 -17.62 5.98 21.63
CA THR A 83 -17.48 5.81 23.08
C THR A 83 -18.04 7.02 23.85
N GLY A 84 -17.83 8.24 23.36
CA GLY A 84 -18.39 9.46 23.93
C GLY A 84 -19.93 9.49 23.87
N ILE A 85 -20.52 9.01 22.77
CA ILE A 85 -21.98 8.85 22.64
C ILE A 85 -22.49 7.81 23.65
N ALA A 86 -21.80 6.68 23.77
CA ALA A 86 -22.09 5.68 24.81
C ALA A 86 -21.97 6.24 26.23
N PHE A 87 -21.03 7.16 26.48
CA PHE A 87 -20.87 7.81 27.78
C PHE A 87 -22.02 8.78 28.05
N LYS A 88 -22.43 9.59 27.05
CA LYS A 88 -23.46 10.62 27.21
C LYS A 88 -24.89 10.08 27.26
N TYR A 89 -25.24 9.16 26.36
CA TYR A 89 -26.60 8.64 26.20
C TYR A 89 -26.77 7.21 26.76
N GLY A 90 -25.66 6.52 27.02
CA GLY A 90 -25.66 5.12 27.47
C GLY A 90 -25.53 4.13 26.32
N LYS A 91 -24.93 2.96 26.61
CA LYS A 91 -24.66 1.88 25.64
C LYS A 91 -25.90 1.09 25.18
N ASP A 92 -27.07 1.37 25.75
CA ASP A 92 -28.34 0.72 25.37
C ASP A 92 -29.33 1.72 24.73
N SER A 93 -28.87 2.95 24.51
CA SER A 93 -29.67 4.03 23.94
C SER A 93 -29.86 3.89 22.43
N ARG A 94 -30.88 4.56 21.91
CA ARG A 94 -31.15 4.62 20.47
C ARG A 94 -30.09 5.44 19.74
N GLU A 95 -29.58 6.48 20.38
CA GLU A 95 -28.52 7.36 19.89
C GLU A 95 -27.22 6.60 19.66
N TYR A 96 -26.88 5.69 20.57
CA TYR A 96 -25.72 4.81 20.40
C TYR A 96 -25.87 3.88 19.19
N GLU A 97 -27.08 3.34 18.96
CA GLU A 97 -27.36 2.52 17.77
C GLU A 97 -27.34 3.34 16.48
N MET A 98 -27.91 4.55 16.50
CA MET A 98 -27.90 5.46 15.35
C MET A 98 -26.48 5.89 14.97
N ALA A 99 -25.58 5.97 15.94
CA ALA A 99 -24.16 6.24 15.71
C ALA A 99 -23.37 5.03 15.19
N GLY A 100 -24.03 3.89 14.93
CA GLY A 100 -23.42 2.66 14.42
C GLY A 100 -22.95 1.68 15.50
N GLY A 101 -23.23 1.97 16.78
CA GLY A 101 -22.97 1.03 17.88
C GLY A 101 -24.01 -0.09 17.94
N VAL A 102 -23.66 -1.23 18.53
CA VAL A 102 -24.63 -2.29 18.83
C VAL A 102 -25.07 -2.15 20.28
N ARG A 103 -26.39 -2.03 20.51
CA ARG A 103 -26.93 -1.88 21.86
C ARG A 103 -26.51 -3.04 22.78
N ARG A 104 -26.23 -2.74 24.05
CA ARG A 104 -25.78 -3.75 25.03
C ARG A 104 -26.77 -4.90 25.17
N SER A 105 -28.08 -4.61 25.23
CA SER A 105 -29.14 -5.62 25.30
C SER A 105 -29.15 -6.53 24.07
N GLU A 106 -28.97 -5.96 22.88
CA GLU A 106 -28.95 -6.71 21.62
C GLU A 106 -27.70 -7.59 21.50
N SER A 107 -26.54 -7.07 21.93
CA SER A 107 -25.28 -7.83 21.99
C SER A 107 -25.39 -9.04 22.93
N LEU A 108 -26.00 -8.86 24.11
CA LEU A 108 -26.28 -9.96 25.05
C LEU A 108 -27.28 -10.97 24.49
N ARG A 109 -28.29 -10.52 23.73
CA ARG A 109 -29.25 -11.40 23.07
C ARG A 109 -28.56 -12.26 22.02
N LYS A 110 -27.70 -11.68 21.18
CA LYS A 110 -26.93 -12.41 20.16
C LYS A 110 -26.01 -13.46 20.78
N SER A 111 -25.27 -13.11 21.84
CA SER A 111 -24.37 -14.05 22.52
C SER A 111 -25.10 -15.19 23.22
N ARG A 112 -26.27 -14.93 23.82
CA ARG A 112 -27.14 -15.99 24.37
C ARG A 112 -27.65 -16.93 23.28
N ALA A 113 -28.11 -16.39 22.15
CA ALA A 113 -28.61 -17.18 21.03
C ALA A 113 -27.52 -18.09 20.43
N THR A 114 -26.29 -17.58 20.25
CA THR A 114 -25.16 -18.41 19.79
C THR A 114 -24.81 -19.49 20.80
N ARG A 115 -24.74 -19.18 22.10
CA ARG A 115 -24.47 -20.18 23.15
C ARG A 115 -25.51 -21.29 23.15
N LEU A 116 -26.79 -20.95 23.07
CA LEU A 116 -27.89 -21.93 23.01
C LEU A 116 -27.79 -22.82 21.76
N LYS A 117 -27.50 -22.24 20.58
CA LYS A 117 -27.25 -23.01 19.35
C LYS A 117 -26.08 -23.99 19.50
N THR A 118 -24.98 -23.57 20.10
CA THR A 118 -23.81 -24.44 20.32
C THR A 118 -24.13 -25.60 21.26
N ILE A 119 -24.88 -25.35 22.34
CA ILE A 119 -25.32 -26.39 23.27
C ILE A 119 -26.23 -27.39 22.57
N ALA A 120 -27.22 -26.92 21.79
CA ALA A 120 -28.12 -27.78 21.04
C ALA A 120 -27.35 -28.67 20.04
N LYS A 121 -26.36 -28.10 19.32
CA LYS A 121 -25.52 -28.84 18.38
C LYS A 121 -24.68 -29.92 19.07
N LYS A 122 -24.14 -29.62 20.26
CA LYS A 122 -23.35 -30.59 21.04
C LYS A 122 -24.20 -31.74 21.56
N ALA A 123 -25.43 -31.45 22.02
CA ALA A 123 -26.37 -32.47 22.46
C ALA A 123 -26.76 -33.43 21.32
N SER A 124 -27.00 -32.91 20.11
CA SER A 124 -27.31 -33.76 18.94
C SER A 124 -26.13 -34.61 18.44
N SER A 125 -24.89 -34.24 18.77
CA SER A 125 -23.69 -35.02 18.39
C SER A 125 -23.26 -36.08 19.42
N GLN A 126 -23.80 -36.03 20.64
CA GLN A 126 -23.55 -37.04 21.69
C GLN A 126 -24.60 -38.16 21.74
N SER A 127 -25.69 -38.03 20.96
CA SER A 127 -26.76 -39.01 20.87
C SER A 127 -26.61 -39.98 19.68
N VAL A 128 -25.40 -40.13 19.15
CA VAL A 128 -25.00 -41.08 18.09
C VAL A 128 -23.77 -41.82 18.57
#